data_AF-A0A523ATR6-F1
#
_entry.id   AF-A0A523ATR6-F1
#
_cell.length_a   1.000
_cell.length_b   1.000
_cell.length_c   1.000
_cell.angle_alpha   90.00
_cell.angle_beta   90.00
_cell.angle_gamma   90.00
#
_symmetry.space_group_name_H-M   'P 1'
#
loop_
_entity.id
_entity.type
_entity.pdbx_description
1 polymer ?
#
loop_
_entity_poly.entity_id
_entity_poly.type
_entity_poly.pdbx_seq_one_letter_code
_entity_poly.pdbx_strand_id
1 'polypeptide(L)'
;MIVEGLLLDVDYAEEEVPSPRLYLKTREGVRTVLDQGFDLSFYLTAEDPHRLAKMASKVEVVEKGQPLSPKRVEVVGKKKLGREEEVLRVFLHSPRHLTPLRHALRELPGVKEFYGFDLPPARQYLIERGLFPLEGVRVEVEERGGERRAVGPPQFLPGYQQELEVMSFDIEVYNPAGIPRSDRDPVIMISLAAPGGFRKVITWKAEGEVPDFVEVVGSEREMMRRFVEIVREREVDLLLGYNTDFFDFPYLRERARRLGVELELGRGGEGAKTRRRKFATATRLPGRLHVDVYAMVSFLATIGAIRLIHYTLEDVYRYVLGKEKPDFEMGGIARAWEEGGESFRRLLEYSLSDAEATLELGLSFLPLFRELTRLVGQTLFDVSRMTPGQLVEWLLIREAFGRDELVPPRPRGEEYEERLEETYAGGYVMEPKRGLHE
;
A
#
# COMPACT_ATOMS: atom_id res chain seq x y z
N MET A 1 8.94 -25.62 -13.14
CA MET A 1 9.55 -25.47 -11.79
C MET A 1 8.43 -25.08 -10.81
N ILE A 2 8.50 -25.47 -9.54
CA ILE A 2 7.50 -25.02 -8.55
C ILE A 2 8.12 -23.92 -7.69
N VAL A 3 7.39 -22.83 -7.49
CA VAL A 3 7.73 -21.76 -6.55
C VAL A 3 6.71 -21.76 -5.42
N GLU A 4 7.20 -21.81 -4.19
CA GLU A 4 6.40 -21.70 -2.97
C GLU A 4 6.96 -20.54 -2.12
N GLY A 5 6.10 -19.61 -1.76
CA GLY A 5 6.51 -18.42 -1.02
C GLY A 5 5.35 -17.67 -0.37
N LEU A 6 5.69 -16.80 0.58
CA LEU A 6 4.75 -15.88 1.21
C LEU A 6 4.41 -14.74 0.24
N LEU A 7 3.13 -14.48 -0.02
CA LEU A 7 2.71 -13.40 -0.90
C LEU A 7 2.90 -12.04 -0.23
N LEU A 8 3.95 -11.31 -0.59
CA LEU A 8 4.24 -9.99 -0.04
C LEU A 8 3.35 -8.93 -0.66
N ASP A 9 3.36 -8.83 -1.99
CA ASP A 9 2.62 -7.83 -2.73
C ASP A 9 2.16 -8.38 -4.07
N VAL A 10 1.22 -7.65 -4.69
CA VAL A 10 0.80 -7.88 -6.07
C VAL A 10 0.57 -6.56 -6.78
N ASP A 11 1.07 -6.45 -8.00
CA ASP A 11 0.77 -5.35 -8.89
C ASP A 11 0.32 -5.86 -10.27
N TYR A 12 0.05 -4.95 -11.19
CA TYR A 12 -0.28 -5.27 -12.57
C TYR A 12 0.82 -4.70 -13.46
N ALA A 13 1.66 -5.57 -14.00
CA ALA A 13 2.80 -5.17 -14.80
C ALA A 13 2.33 -4.72 -16.19
N GLU A 14 2.90 -3.63 -16.69
CA GLU A 14 2.64 -3.07 -18.03
C GLU A 14 3.68 -3.55 -19.05
N GLU A 15 4.05 -4.85 -18.98
CA GLU A 15 4.93 -5.50 -19.96
C GLU A 15 4.24 -5.67 -21.32
N GLU A 16 4.91 -6.29 -22.29
CA GLU A 16 4.36 -6.60 -23.63
C GLU A 16 2.97 -7.25 -23.55
N VAL A 17 2.77 -8.15 -22.57
CA VAL A 17 1.46 -8.70 -22.20
C VAL A 17 1.11 -8.24 -20.78
N PRO A 18 0.23 -7.23 -20.62
CA PRO A 18 -0.12 -6.70 -19.31
C PRO A 18 -0.74 -7.78 -18.41
N SER A 19 -0.10 -8.07 -17.28
CA SER A 19 -0.46 -9.22 -16.43
C SER A 19 -0.27 -8.93 -14.94
N PRO A 20 -1.04 -9.60 -14.05
CA PRO A 20 -0.75 -9.61 -12.62
C PRO A 20 0.66 -10.14 -12.33
N ARG A 21 1.34 -9.49 -11.38
CA ARG A 21 2.70 -9.82 -10.96
C ARG A 21 2.73 -10.01 -9.45
N LEU A 22 3.09 -11.22 -9.02
CA LEU A 22 3.19 -11.59 -7.62
C LEU A 22 4.64 -11.45 -7.14
N TYR A 23 4.81 -11.01 -5.90
CA TYR A 23 6.08 -11.03 -5.20
C TYR A 23 6.02 -12.04 -4.06
N LEU A 24 6.73 -13.16 -4.23
CA LEU A 24 6.70 -14.29 -3.32
C LEU A 24 8.01 -14.35 -2.53
N LYS A 25 7.97 -14.18 -1.20
CA LYS A 25 9.13 -14.42 -0.33
C LYS A 25 9.31 -15.92 -0.16
N THR A 26 10.38 -16.43 -0.77
CA THR A 26 10.83 -17.82 -0.61
C THR A 26 11.95 -17.90 0.42
N ARG A 27 12.45 -19.12 0.69
CA ARG A 27 13.65 -19.34 1.52
C ARG A 27 14.93 -18.75 0.92
N GLU A 28 14.97 -18.58 -0.39
CA GLU A 28 16.13 -18.07 -1.13
C GLU A 28 15.98 -16.59 -1.52
N GLY A 29 15.07 -15.87 -0.87
CA GLY A 29 14.74 -14.48 -1.18
C GLY A 29 13.42 -14.32 -1.94
N VAL A 30 13.16 -13.11 -2.42
CA VAL A 30 11.91 -12.80 -3.12
C VAL A 30 11.98 -13.23 -4.58
N ARG A 31 10.92 -13.84 -5.08
CA ARG A 31 10.75 -14.25 -6.48
C ARG A 31 9.52 -13.56 -7.06
N THR A 32 9.69 -13.02 -8.26
CA THR A 32 8.61 -12.39 -9.02
C THR A 32 7.99 -13.41 -9.98
N VAL A 33 6.67 -13.48 -10.05
CA VAL A 33 5.94 -14.38 -10.96
C VAL A 33 4.85 -13.61 -11.70
N LEU A 34 4.81 -13.72 -13.02
CA LEU A 34 3.76 -13.15 -13.87
C LEU A 34 2.67 -14.19 -14.15
N ASP A 35 1.40 -13.85 -13.92
CA ASP A 35 0.25 -14.70 -14.25
C ASP A 35 -0.45 -14.21 -15.54
N GLN A 36 0.12 -14.56 -16.69
CA GLN A 36 -0.44 -14.20 -18.00
C GLN A 36 -1.73 -14.96 -18.34
N GLY A 37 -2.08 -15.98 -17.55
CA GLY A 37 -3.32 -16.75 -17.69
C GLY A 37 -4.52 -16.10 -16.99
N PHE A 38 -4.35 -14.94 -16.36
CA PHE A 38 -5.44 -14.19 -15.74
C PHE A 38 -6.00 -13.13 -16.69
N ASP A 39 -7.32 -13.12 -16.83
CA ASP A 39 -8.03 -12.13 -17.62
C ASP A 39 -8.90 -11.26 -16.74
N LEU A 40 -8.53 -9.98 -16.66
CA LEU A 40 -9.35 -8.98 -15.99
C LEU A 40 -10.73 -8.91 -16.64
N SER A 41 -11.79 -8.79 -15.83
CA SER A 41 -13.15 -8.78 -16.35
C SER A 41 -14.08 -7.90 -15.53
N PHE A 42 -15.22 -7.55 -16.11
CA PHE A 42 -16.34 -6.96 -15.38
C PHE A 42 -17.65 -7.56 -15.88
N TYR A 43 -18.74 -7.29 -15.17
CA TYR A 43 -20.04 -7.86 -15.49
C TYR A 43 -21.04 -6.77 -15.87
N LEU A 44 -22.05 -7.14 -16.64
CA LEU A 44 -23.21 -6.29 -16.88
C LEU A 44 -24.49 -7.11 -17.07
N THR A 45 -25.61 -6.59 -16.58
CA THR A 45 -26.94 -7.18 -16.75
C THR A 45 -27.61 -6.65 -18.01
N ALA A 46 -28.53 -7.45 -18.57
CA ALA A 46 -29.21 -7.13 -19.80
C ALA A 46 -30.69 -7.56 -19.79
N GLU A 47 -31.46 -7.08 -20.75
CA GLU A 47 -32.79 -7.62 -21.05
C GLU A 47 -32.72 -9.02 -21.67
N ASP A 48 -31.80 -9.21 -22.62
CA ASP A 48 -31.48 -10.50 -23.25
C ASP A 48 -29.95 -10.69 -23.26
N PRO A 49 -29.41 -11.44 -22.27
CA PRO A 49 -27.97 -11.66 -22.15
C PRO A 49 -27.32 -12.29 -23.39
N HIS A 50 -28.00 -13.24 -24.03
CA HIS A 50 -27.46 -13.95 -25.18
C HIS A 50 -27.40 -13.09 -26.44
N ARG A 51 -28.44 -12.28 -26.69
CA ARG A 51 -28.42 -11.32 -27.80
C ARG A 51 -27.37 -10.26 -27.59
N LEU A 52 -27.29 -9.70 -26.38
CA LEU A 52 -26.30 -8.68 -26.07
C LEU A 52 -24.88 -9.23 -26.17
N ALA A 53 -24.62 -10.48 -25.77
CA ALA A 53 -23.30 -11.08 -25.87
C ALA A 53 -22.79 -11.12 -27.33
N LYS A 54 -23.66 -11.42 -28.30
CA LYS A 54 -23.34 -11.41 -29.74
C LYS A 54 -23.04 -10.01 -30.29
N MET A 55 -23.63 -8.97 -29.69
CA MET A 55 -23.37 -7.58 -30.07
C MET A 55 -22.09 -7.07 -29.41
N ALA A 56 -21.95 -7.30 -28.10
CA ALA A 56 -20.79 -6.94 -27.30
C ALA A 56 -19.50 -7.56 -27.86
N SER A 57 -19.54 -8.81 -28.33
CA SER A 57 -18.37 -9.47 -28.94
C SER A 57 -17.89 -8.83 -30.25
N LYS A 58 -18.70 -7.95 -30.87
CA LYS A 58 -18.40 -7.23 -32.12
C LYS A 58 -18.10 -5.75 -31.88
N VAL A 59 -18.07 -5.30 -30.62
CA VAL A 59 -17.73 -3.92 -30.29
C VAL A 59 -16.26 -3.68 -30.57
N GLU A 60 -16.02 -2.66 -31.38
CA GLU A 60 -14.69 -2.13 -31.65
C GLU A 60 -14.73 -0.62 -31.42
N VAL A 61 -13.76 -0.11 -30.65
CA VAL A 61 -13.57 1.32 -30.43
C VAL A 61 -12.14 1.72 -30.73
N VAL A 62 -11.94 2.94 -31.22
CA VAL A 62 -10.61 3.48 -31.47
C VAL A 62 -10.26 4.45 -30.36
N GLU A 63 -9.23 4.13 -29.59
CA GLU A 63 -8.70 5.00 -28.53
C GLU A 63 -7.23 5.31 -28.85
N LYS A 64 -6.88 6.59 -28.96
CA LYS A 64 -5.52 7.04 -29.34
C LYS A 64 -4.95 6.36 -30.61
N GLY A 65 -5.83 6.08 -31.58
CA GLY A 65 -5.45 5.46 -32.86
C GLY A 65 -5.25 3.94 -32.81
N GLN A 66 -5.50 3.28 -31.67
CA GLN A 66 -5.44 1.82 -31.56
C GLN A 66 -6.87 1.24 -31.45
N PRO A 67 -7.19 0.21 -32.24
CA PRO A 67 -8.47 -0.50 -32.10
C PRO A 67 -8.47 -1.30 -30.80
N LEU A 68 -9.54 -1.17 -30.03
CA LEU A 68 -9.81 -1.90 -28.80
C LEU A 68 -11.07 -2.73 -28.96
N SER A 69 -11.01 -3.98 -28.53
CA SER A 69 -12.14 -4.89 -28.46
C SER A 69 -12.11 -5.68 -27.15
N PRO A 70 -13.25 -6.27 -26.73
CA PRO A 70 -13.25 -7.26 -25.66
C PRO A 70 -12.39 -8.47 -26.04
N LYS A 71 -11.62 -9.00 -25.08
CA LYS A 71 -10.83 -10.23 -25.29
C LYS A 71 -11.73 -11.44 -25.53
N ARG A 72 -12.79 -11.54 -24.74
CA ARG A 72 -13.91 -12.46 -24.93
C ARG A 72 -15.13 -11.95 -24.15
N VAL A 73 -16.31 -12.44 -24.52
CA VAL A 73 -17.58 -12.16 -23.84
C VAL A 73 -18.28 -13.48 -23.60
N GLU A 74 -18.71 -13.71 -22.37
CA GLU A 74 -19.38 -14.94 -21.95
C GLU A 74 -20.70 -14.60 -21.26
N VAL A 75 -21.71 -15.46 -21.41
CA VAL A 75 -22.91 -15.42 -20.57
C VAL A 75 -22.69 -16.40 -19.42
N VAL A 76 -22.84 -15.91 -18.19
CA VAL A 76 -22.60 -16.68 -16.97
C VAL A 76 -23.74 -16.48 -15.98
N GLY A 77 -24.03 -17.48 -15.16
CA GLY A 77 -24.95 -17.35 -14.04
C GLY A 77 -24.29 -16.63 -12.87
N LYS A 78 -24.94 -15.62 -12.32
CA LYS A 78 -24.55 -14.95 -11.06
C LYS A 78 -25.80 -14.74 -10.20
N LYS A 79 -25.60 -14.27 -8.97
CA LYS A 79 -26.66 -13.81 -8.09
C LYS A 79 -26.69 -12.29 -8.06
N LYS A 80 -27.90 -11.72 -8.08
CA LYS A 80 -28.17 -10.30 -7.82
C LYS A 80 -29.13 -10.22 -6.63
N LEU A 81 -28.61 -9.81 -5.49
CA LEU A 81 -29.30 -9.84 -4.19
C LEU A 81 -29.88 -11.24 -3.90
N GLY A 82 -29.08 -12.28 -4.13
CA GLY A 82 -29.44 -13.67 -3.92
C GLY A 82 -30.34 -14.31 -4.99
N ARG A 83 -30.85 -13.54 -5.97
CA ARG A 83 -31.63 -14.06 -7.09
C ARG A 83 -30.71 -14.47 -8.24
N GLU A 84 -30.89 -15.67 -8.78
CA GLU A 84 -30.12 -16.12 -9.94
C GLU A 84 -30.48 -15.29 -11.19
N GLU A 85 -29.46 -14.83 -11.90
CA GLU A 85 -29.58 -14.04 -13.13
C GLU A 85 -28.45 -14.41 -14.09
N GLU A 86 -28.76 -14.53 -15.37
CA GLU A 86 -27.75 -14.65 -16.42
C GLU A 86 -27.22 -13.26 -16.77
N VAL A 87 -25.89 -13.11 -16.75
CA VAL A 87 -25.22 -11.84 -17.01
C VAL A 87 -24.09 -12.01 -18.02
N LEU A 88 -23.67 -10.91 -18.63
CA LEU A 88 -22.49 -10.92 -19.47
C LEU A 88 -21.26 -10.69 -18.60
N ARG A 89 -20.24 -11.52 -18.79
CA ARG A 89 -18.87 -11.30 -18.32
C ARG A 89 -18.01 -10.86 -19.49
N VAL A 90 -17.44 -9.67 -19.39
CA VAL A 90 -16.61 -9.06 -20.43
C VAL A 90 -15.16 -9.09 -19.99
N PHE A 91 -14.31 -9.79 -20.73
CA PHE A 91 -12.89 -9.91 -20.44
C PHE A 91 -12.06 -8.91 -21.24
N LEU A 92 -10.97 -8.45 -20.64
CA LEU A 92 -10.15 -7.36 -21.13
C LEU A 92 -8.75 -7.87 -21.52
N HIS A 93 -8.19 -7.32 -22.60
CA HIS A 93 -6.77 -7.52 -22.92
C HIS A 93 -5.84 -6.74 -21.98
N SER A 94 -6.33 -5.64 -21.41
CA SER A 94 -5.56 -4.77 -20.53
C SER A 94 -6.49 -3.93 -19.66
N PRO A 95 -6.09 -3.58 -18.42
CA PRO A 95 -6.86 -2.67 -17.56
C PRO A 95 -7.23 -1.34 -18.24
N ARG A 96 -6.38 -0.83 -19.14
CA ARG A 96 -6.61 0.43 -19.85
C ARG A 96 -7.80 0.37 -20.82
N HIS A 97 -8.23 -0.82 -21.23
CA HIS A 97 -9.38 -1.00 -22.14
C HIS A 97 -10.72 -0.90 -21.39
N LEU A 98 -10.72 -0.94 -20.06
CA LEU A 98 -11.94 -0.98 -19.25
C LEU A 98 -12.84 0.23 -19.52
N THR A 99 -12.31 1.45 -19.40
CA THR A 99 -13.12 2.66 -19.53
C THR A 99 -13.68 2.84 -20.95
N PRO A 100 -12.86 2.77 -22.03
CA PRO A 100 -13.39 2.89 -23.40
C PRO A 100 -14.43 1.83 -23.75
N LEU A 101 -14.15 0.55 -23.44
CA LEU A 101 -15.08 -0.54 -23.76
C LEU A 101 -16.37 -0.43 -22.96
N ARG A 102 -16.31 -0.08 -21.67
CA ARG A 102 -17.51 0.12 -20.85
C ARG A 102 -18.39 1.24 -21.40
N HIS A 103 -17.80 2.34 -21.88
CA HIS A 103 -18.57 3.42 -22.50
C HIS A 103 -19.25 2.95 -23.79
N ALA A 104 -18.52 2.26 -24.66
CA ALA A 104 -19.08 1.71 -25.89
C ALA A 104 -20.21 0.70 -25.64
N LEU A 105 -20.01 -0.20 -24.67
CA LEU A 105 -20.99 -1.22 -24.31
C LEU A 105 -22.25 -0.60 -23.72
N ARG A 106 -22.16 0.54 -23.02
CA ARG A 106 -23.32 1.23 -22.45
C ARG A 106 -24.30 1.73 -23.51
N GLU A 107 -23.81 2.04 -24.70
CA GLU A 107 -24.64 2.51 -25.83
C GLU A 107 -25.40 1.37 -26.53
N LEU A 108 -25.12 0.11 -26.19
CA LEU A 108 -25.83 -1.02 -26.80
C LEU A 108 -27.26 -1.14 -26.23
N PRO A 109 -28.26 -1.43 -27.07
CA PRO A 109 -29.63 -1.61 -26.62
C PRO A 109 -29.76 -2.81 -25.68
N GLY A 110 -30.56 -2.63 -24.62
CA GLY A 110 -30.87 -3.68 -23.65
C GLY A 110 -29.85 -3.87 -22.53
N VAL A 111 -28.82 -3.02 -22.44
CA VAL A 111 -27.91 -2.96 -21.29
C VAL A 111 -28.62 -2.30 -20.10
N LYS A 112 -28.49 -2.89 -18.90
CA LYS A 112 -29.10 -2.36 -17.68
C LYS A 112 -28.05 -1.74 -16.75
N GLU A 113 -27.27 -2.59 -16.07
CA GLU A 113 -26.31 -2.16 -15.05
C GLU A 113 -24.94 -2.82 -15.24
N PHE A 114 -23.90 -2.19 -14.70
CA PHE A 114 -22.52 -2.71 -14.72
C PHE A 114 -22.03 -3.00 -13.30
N TYR A 115 -21.26 -4.07 -13.14
CA TYR A 115 -20.80 -4.57 -11.85
C TYR A 115 -19.29 -4.87 -11.89
N GLY A 116 -18.61 -4.69 -10.75
CA GLY A 116 -17.19 -5.02 -10.58
C GLY A 116 -16.18 -4.18 -11.38
N PHE A 117 -16.62 -3.25 -12.23
CA PHE A 117 -15.73 -2.46 -13.10
C PHE A 117 -14.85 -1.45 -12.33
N ASP A 118 -15.19 -1.12 -11.08
CA ASP A 118 -14.46 -0.17 -10.25
C ASP A 118 -13.56 -0.86 -9.21
N LEU A 119 -13.42 -2.19 -9.31
CA LEU A 119 -12.45 -2.96 -8.54
C LEU A 119 -11.04 -2.73 -9.13
N PRO A 120 -10.04 -2.35 -8.29
CA PRO A 120 -8.67 -2.26 -8.77
C PRO A 120 -8.15 -3.62 -9.29
N PRO A 121 -7.44 -3.67 -10.43
CA PRO A 121 -7.03 -4.94 -11.07
C PRO A 121 -6.29 -5.91 -10.15
N ALA A 122 -5.33 -5.40 -9.39
CA ALA A 122 -4.55 -6.20 -8.44
C ALA A 122 -5.41 -6.81 -7.32
N ARG A 123 -6.47 -6.12 -6.88
CA ARG A 123 -7.37 -6.60 -5.83
C ARG A 123 -8.38 -7.60 -6.37
N GLN A 124 -8.91 -7.36 -7.57
CA GLN A 124 -9.74 -8.34 -8.28
C GLN A 124 -8.96 -9.64 -8.51
N TYR A 125 -7.68 -9.54 -8.89
CA TYR A 125 -6.81 -10.70 -9.04
C TYR A 125 -6.70 -11.54 -7.77
N LEU A 126 -6.43 -10.91 -6.61
CA LEU A 126 -6.36 -11.62 -5.32
C LEU A 126 -7.66 -12.38 -5.02
N ILE A 127 -8.81 -11.74 -5.22
CA ILE A 127 -10.12 -12.33 -4.94
C ILE A 127 -10.40 -13.50 -5.87
N GLU A 128 -10.25 -13.31 -7.18
CA GLU A 128 -10.60 -14.34 -8.18
C GLU A 128 -9.64 -15.53 -8.15
N ARG A 129 -8.38 -15.34 -7.75
CA ARG A 129 -7.42 -16.43 -7.52
C ARG A 129 -7.52 -17.03 -6.11
N GLY A 130 -8.33 -16.47 -5.22
CA GLY A 130 -8.44 -16.91 -3.83
C GLY A 130 -7.11 -16.81 -3.08
N LEU A 131 -6.32 -15.77 -3.35
CA LEU A 131 -5.01 -15.55 -2.74
C LEU A 131 -5.11 -14.55 -1.59
N PHE A 132 -4.33 -14.81 -0.54
CA PHE A 132 -4.30 -14.00 0.67
C PHE A 132 -2.90 -13.42 0.85
N PRO A 133 -2.74 -12.08 0.85
CA PRO A 133 -1.46 -11.48 1.16
C PRO A 133 -0.98 -11.88 2.56
N LEU A 134 0.34 -11.99 2.73
CA LEU A 134 1.02 -12.53 3.91
C LEU A 134 0.69 -13.99 4.25
N GLU A 135 0.16 -14.75 3.28
CA GLU A 135 0.03 -16.20 3.34
C GLU A 135 0.80 -16.90 2.22
N GLY A 136 0.91 -18.22 2.31
CA GLY A 136 1.57 -19.04 1.30
C GLY A 136 0.87 -19.04 -0.05
N VAL A 137 1.67 -19.06 -1.09
CA VAL A 137 1.25 -19.31 -2.47
C VAL A 137 2.16 -20.34 -3.09
N ARG A 138 1.56 -21.30 -3.79
CA ARG A 138 2.25 -22.28 -4.63
C ARG A 138 1.89 -22.01 -6.09
N VAL A 139 2.89 -21.94 -6.95
CA VAL A 139 2.69 -21.75 -8.39
C VAL A 139 3.70 -22.55 -9.19
N GLU A 140 3.21 -23.24 -10.22
CA GLU A 140 4.08 -23.83 -11.24
C GLU A 140 4.48 -22.75 -12.24
N VAL A 141 5.79 -22.62 -12.47
CA VAL A 141 6.37 -21.61 -13.34
C VAL A 141 7.25 -22.20 -14.42
N GLU A 142 7.26 -21.54 -15.56
CA GLU A 142 8.29 -21.63 -16.58
C GLU A 142 9.17 -20.38 -16.54
N GLU A 143 10.46 -20.55 -16.85
CA GLU A 143 11.39 -19.43 -16.92
C GLU A 143 11.70 -19.13 -18.38
N ARG A 144 11.41 -17.89 -18.81
CA ARG A 144 11.62 -17.45 -20.19
C ARG A 144 12.18 -16.03 -20.18
N GLY A 145 13.39 -15.86 -20.73
CA GLY A 145 14.05 -14.55 -20.79
C GLY A 145 14.39 -13.95 -19.42
N GLY A 146 14.60 -14.77 -18.39
CA GLY A 146 14.83 -14.32 -17.01
C GLY A 146 13.57 -13.99 -16.22
N GLU A 147 12.39 -14.08 -16.84
CA GLU A 147 11.10 -13.91 -16.17
C GLU A 147 10.49 -15.26 -15.81
N ARG A 148 9.86 -15.35 -14.63
CA ARG A 148 9.06 -16.51 -14.24
C ARG A 148 7.60 -16.25 -14.58
N ARG A 149 7.01 -17.14 -15.38
CA ARG A 149 5.62 -17.06 -15.83
C ARG A 149 4.86 -18.25 -15.27
N ALA A 150 3.68 -18.00 -14.72
CA ALA A 150 2.81 -19.04 -14.20
C ALA A 150 2.31 -19.92 -15.36
N VAL A 151 2.53 -21.24 -15.25
CA VAL A 151 2.01 -22.24 -16.21
C VAL A 151 0.54 -22.55 -15.91
N GLY A 152 0.15 -22.45 -14.63
CA GLY A 152 -1.21 -22.58 -14.16
C GLY A 152 -1.55 -21.53 -13.11
N PRO A 153 -2.82 -21.42 -12.68
CA PRO A 153 -3.23 -20.43 -11.69
C PRO A 153 -2.46 -20.65 -10.38
N PRO A 154 -1.89 -19.59 -9.78
CA PRO A 154 -1.33 -19.67 -8.43
C PRO A 154 -2.39 -20.14 -7.43
N GLN A 155 -1.95 -20.93 -6.45
CA GLN A 155 -2.83 -21.56 -5.47
C GLN A 155 -2.44 -21.11 -4.07
N PHE A 156 -3.45 -20.86 -3.24
CA PHE A 156 -3.25 -20.63 -1.82
C PHE A 156 -2.63 -21.87 -1.15
N LEU A 157 -1.56 -21.65 -0.38
CA LEU A 157 -0.83 -22.67 0.37
C LEU A 157 -0.97 -22.37 1.88
N PRO A 158 -1.96 -22.96 2.57
CA PRO A 158 -2.17 -22.70 3.99
C PRO A 158 -0.99 -23.17 4.84
N GLY A 159 -0.66 -22.40 5.87
CA GLY A 159 0.37 -22.77 6.85
C GLY A 159 1.81 -22.54 6.40
N TYR A 160 2.05 -22.05 5.17
CA TYR A 160 3.39 -21.59 4.80
C TYR A 160 3.75 -20.36 5.63
N GLN A 161 4.92 -20.41 6.27
CA GLN A 161 5.44 -19.32 7.09
C GLN A 161 6.82 -18.93 6.59
N GLN A 162 7.07 -17.62 6.61
CA GLN A 162 8.37 -17.05 6.36
C GLN A 162 8.46 -15.74 7.12
N GLU A 163 9.60 -15.51 7.75
CA GLU A 163 9.87 -14.26 8.46
C GLU A 163 10.10 -13.12 7.46
N LEU A 164 9.58 -11.95 7.81
CA LEU A 164 9.80 -10.72 7.04
C LEU A 164 11.09 -10.07 7.51
N GLU A 165 11.93 -9.65 6.57
CA GLU A 165 13.00 -8.72 6.90
C GLU A 165 12.39 -7.32 7.11
N VAL A 166 12.32 -6.87 8.35
CA VAL A 166 11.72 -5.58 8.73
C VAL A 166 12.81 -4.54 8.94
N MET A 167 12.59 -3.32 8.47
CA MET A 167 13.42 -2.16 8.76
C MET A 167 12.52 -0.94 8.95
N SER A 168 12.83 -0.08 9.92
CA SER A 168 12.26 1.27 9.99
C SER A 168 13.26 2.29 9.48
N PHE A 169 12.74 3.44 9.06
CA PHE A 169 13.57 4.61 8.83
C PHE A 169 12.88 5.89 9.32
N ASP A 170 13.71 6.90 9.55
CA ASP A 170 13.34 8.27 9.89
C ASP A 170 14.33 9.25 9.22
N ILE A 171 13.92 10.50 8.97
CA ILE A 171 14.80 11.54 8.41
C ILE A 171 14.83 12.80 9.27
N GLU A 172 16.01 13.42 9.33
CA GLU A 172 16.16 14.78 9.85
C GLU A 172 16.51 15.77 8.75
N VAL A 173 15.98 16.99 8.87
CA VAL A 173 16.11 18.04 7.85
C VAL A 173 16.65 19.33 8.46
N TYR A 174 17.52 20.02 7.74
CA TYR A 174 18.07 21.30 8.17
C TYR A 174 17.07 22.44 7.90
N ASN A 175 16.31 22.83 8.91
CA ASN A 175 15.20 23.78 8.83
C ASN A 175 15.41 25.07 9.66
N PRO A 176 16.42 25.91 9.37
CA PRO A 176 16.74 27.10 10.18
C PRO A 176 15.61 28.15 10.20
N ALA A 177 14.70 28.11 9.22
CA ALA A 177 13.52 28.99 9.15
C ALA A 177 12.29 28.42 9.91
N GLY A 178 12.45 27.32 10.66
CA GLY A 178 11.39 26.65 11.39
C GLY A 178 10.63 25.64 10.54
N ILE A 179 9.82 26.11 9.58
CA ILE A 179 9.04 25.20 8.71
C ILE A 179 9.95 24.58 7.64
N PRO A 180 10.11 23.25 7.59
CA PRO A 180 10.95 22.60 6.58
C PRO A 180 10.46 22.84 5.15
N ARG A 181 11.40 23.13 4.25
CA ARG A 181 11.13 23.41 2.83
C ARG A 181 11.99 22.55 1.92
N SER A 182 11.42 21.47 1.38
CA SER A 182 12.15 20.52 0.53
C SER A 182 12.74 21.13 -0.74
N ASP A 183 12.32 22.33 -1.18
CA ASP A 183 12.94 23.06 -2.28
C ASP A 183 14.32 23.66 -1.94
N ARG A 184 14.71 23.72 -0.66
CA ARG A 184 15.97 24.37 -0.26
C ARG A 184 16.68 23.69 0.91
N ASP A 185 15.92 23.26 1.91
CA ASP A 185 16.43 22.69 3.16
C ASP A 185 16.88 21.24 2.88
N PRO A 186 18.16 20.90 3.11
CA PRO A 186 18.68 19.55 2.87
C PRO A 186 18.25 18.56 3.95
N VAL A 187 18.12 17.30 3.56
CA VAL A 187 18.13 16.18 4.52
C VAL A 187 19.54 16.08 5.10
N ILE A 188 19.65 16.00 6.41
CA ILE A 188 20.92 15.95 7.14
C ILE A 188 21.22 14.58 7.74
N MET A 189 20.18 13.78 8.03
CA MET A 189 20.32 12.42 8.53
C MET A 189 19.25 11.51 7.95
N ILE A 190 19.60 10.25 7.73
CA ILE A 190 18.65 9.15 7.53
C ILE A 190 18.99 8.07 8.56
N SER A 191 18.06 7.81 9.46
CA SER A 191 18.21 6.84 10.54
C SER A 191 17.49 5.55 10.21
N LEU A 192 18.08 4.42 10.57
CA LEU A 192 17.62 3.08 10.25
C LEU A 192 17.70 2.20 11.49
N ALA A 193 16.64 1.44 11.75
CA ALA A 193 16.63 0.40 12.76
C ALA A 193 16.01 -0.89 12.22
N ALA A 194 16.46 -2.04 12.69
CA ALA A 194 15.85 -3.32 12.36
C ALA A 194 15.96 -4.32 13.53
N PRO A 195 15.12 -5.37 13.57
CA PRO A 195 15.20 -6.42 14.58
C PRO A 195 16.61 -7.02 14.65
N GLY A 196 16.99 -7.52 15.84
CA GLY A 196 18.32 -8.07 16.07
C GLY A 196 19.40 -7.03 16.35
N GLY A 197 19.02 -5.77 16.61
CA GLY A 197 19.92 -4.72 17.10
C GLY A 197 20.67 -3.97 16.00
N PHE A 198 20.24 -4.08 14.74
CA PHE A 198 20.79 -3.23 13.68
C PHE A 198 20.31 -1.79 13.88
N ARG A 199 21.27 -0.88 13.99
CA ARG A 199 21.07 0.57 14.18
C ARG A 199 22.07 1.32 13.32
N LYS A 200 21.61 2.31 12.57
CA LYS A 200 22.47 3.11 11.69
C LYS A 200 21.92 4.52 11.49
N VAL A 201 22.78 5.53 11.58
CA VAL A 201 22.50 6.90 11.15
C VAL A 201 23.45 7.23 10.01
N ILE A 202 22.92 7.55 8.83
CA ILE A 202 23.69 8.01 7.69
C ILE A 202 23.65 9.54 7.71
N THR A 203 24.79 10.20 7.67
CA THR A 203 24.88 11.67 7.61
C THR A 203 26.03 12.11 6.72
N TRP A 204 26.05 13.37 6.28
CA TRP A 204 27.14 13.94 5.47
C TRP A 204 27.99 14.97 6.23
N LYS A 205 27.81 15.08 7.55
CA LYS A 205 28.66 15.87 8.44
C LYS A 205 29.43 14.95 9.38
N ALA A 206 30.75 15.05 9.37
CA ALA A 206 31.64 14.43 10.34
C ALA A 206 32.07 15.47 11.38
N GLU A 207 31.90 15.16 12.66
CA GLU A 207 32.39 16.00 13.74
C GLU A 207 32.70 15.17 14.99
N GLY A 208 33.83 15.47 15.64
CA GLY A 208 34.25 14.80 16.87
C GLY A 208 34.49 13.29 16.70
N GLU A 209 34.30 12.56 17.79
CA GLU A 209 34.31 11.09 17.78
C GLU A 209 32.99 10.58 17.18
N VAL A 210 33.09 9.90 16.04
CA VAL A 210 31.94 9.34 15.33
C VAL A 210 31.50 8.05 16.02
N PRO A 211 30.27 7.96 16.55
CA PRO A 211 29.77 6.73 17.16
C PRO A 211 29.70 5.56 16.17
N ASP A 212 29.83 4.32 16.64
CA ASP A 212 29.83 3.11 15.80
C ASP A 212 28.57 2.94 14.93
N PHE A 213 27.44 3.50 15.36
CA PHE A 213 26.18 3.47 14.62
C PHE A 213 26.10 4.53 13.52
N VAL A 214 27.09 5.42 13.37
CA VAL A 214 27.05 6.53 12.41
C VAL A 214 27.93 6.22 11.19
N GLU A 215 27.36 6.37 10.00
CA GLU A 215 28.06 6.30 8.73
C GLU A 215 28.11 7.68 8.08
N VAL A 216 29.31 8.25 7.98
CA VAL A 216 29.51 9.57 7.35
C VAL A 216 29.84 9.40 5.86
N VAL A 217 29.03 10.02 5.01
CA VAL A 217 29.18 10.05 3.55
C VAL A 217 29.53 11.46 3.05
N GLY A 218 29.87 11.62 1.77
CA GLY A 218 30.38 12.90 1.24
C GLY A 218 29.31 13.96 0.94
N SER A 219 28.03 13.58 0.84
CA SER A 219 26.94 14.51 0.49
C SER A 219 25.54 13.96 0.79
N GLU A 220 24.52 14.83 0.80
CA GLU A 220 23.09 14.43 0.83
C GLU A 220 22.74 13.44 -0.30
N ARG A 221 23.37 13.62 -1.48
CA ARG A 221 23.20 12.74 -2.63
C ARG A 221 23.69 11.32 -2.34
N GLU A 222 24.87 11.21 -1.75
CA GLU A 222 25.45 9.92 -1.34
C GLU A 222 24.65 9.29 -0.20
N MET A 223 24.13 10.09 0.73
CA MET A 223 23.29 9.61 1.82
C MET A 223 22.01 8.94 1.31
N MET A 224 21.32 9.56 0.35
CA MET A 224 20.14 8.96 -0.27
C MET A 224 20.45 7.66 -1.03
N ARG A 225 21.58 7.61 -1.73
CA ARG A 225 22.03 6.37 -2.41
C ARG A 225 22.33 5.28 -1.40
N ARG A 226 23.06 5.63 -0.33
CA ARG A 226 23.45 4.68 0.70
C ARG A 226 22.23 4.11 1.42
N PHE A 227 21.20 4.92 1.65
CA PHE A 227 19.91 4.44 2.14
C PHE A 227 19.29 3.38 1.22
N VAL A 228 19.20 3.65 -0.08
CA VAL A 228 18.68 2.68 -1.07
C VAL A 228 19.54 1.41 -1.10
N GLU A 229 20.87 1.55 -1.07
CA GLU A 229 21.81 0.43 -1.04
C GLU A 229 21.60 -0.46 0.18
N ILE A 230 21.47 0.10 1.39
CA ILE A 230 21.25 -0.67 2.61
C ILE A 230 19.91 -1.42 2.57
N VAL A 231 18.84 -0.78 2.09
CA VAL A 231 17.52 -1.43 1.92
C VAL A 231 17.61 -2.61 0.95
N ARG A 232 18.42 -2.48 -0.11
CA ARG A 232 18.66 -3.55 -1.08
C ARG A 232 19.55 -4.67 -0.53
N GLU A 233 20.69 -4.32 0.07
CA GLU A 233 21.68 -5.25 0.63
C GLU A 233 21.08 -6.15 1.70
N ARG A 234 20.20 -5.61 2.56
CA ARG A 234 19.50 -6.39 3.58
C ARG A 234 18.27 -7.13 3.04
N GLU A 235 17.91 -6.96 1.76
CA GLU A 235 16.72 -7.54 1.15
C GLU A 235 15.39 -7.23 1.89
N VAL A 236 15.26 -6.03 2.47
CA VAL A 236 14.12 -5.62 3.33
C VAL A 236 12.75 -5.96 2.73
N ASP A 237 11.92 -6.71 3.41
CA ASP A 237 10.56 -7.04 2.95
C ASP A 237 9.54 -5.99 3.32
N LEU A 238 9.67 -5.45 4.54
CA LEU A 238 8.77 -4.46 5.12
C LEU A 238 9.57 -3.24 5.59
N LEU A 239 9.34 -2.10 4.93
CA LEU A 239 9.86 -0.80 5.33
C LEU A 239 8.80 -0.05 6.15
N LEU A 240 9.14 0.25 7.38
CA LEU A 240 8.34 1.01 8.34
C LEU A 240 8.83 2.47 8.40
N GLY A 241 7.94 3.36 8.80
CA GLY A 241 8.27 4.74 9.11
C GLY A 241 7.09 5.39 9.84
N TYR A 242 7.28 6.55 10.47
CA TYR A 242 6.21 7.26 11.16
C TYR A 242 5.89 8.56 10.43
N ASN A 243 4.67 8.69 9.89
CA ASN A 243 4.23 9.84 9.09
C ASN A 243 4.98 10.02 7.74
N THR A 244 5.59 8.94 7.25
CA THR A 244 6.39 8.94 6.02
C THR A 244 5.57 9.19 4.76
N ASP A 245 4.27 8.87 4.75
CA ASP A 245 3.41 9.16 3.61
C ASP A 245 3.19 10.66 3.42
N PHE A 246 3.13 11.43 4.51
CA PHE A 246 2.84 12.87 4.47
C PHE A 246 4.09 13.74 4.55
N PHE A 247 5.18 13.26 5.13
CA PHE A 247 6.41 14.04 5.29
C PHE A 247 7.60 13.45 4.52
N ASP A 248 8.16 12.33 5.00
CA ASP A 248 9.48 11.83 4.59
C ASP A 248 9.56 11.54 3.09
N PHE A 249 8.65 10.71 2.55
CA PHE A 249 8.68 10.37 1.14
C PHE A 249 8.40 11.59 0.23
N PRO A 250 7.38 12.43 0.51
CA PRO A 250 7.23 13.71 -0.17
C PRO A 250 8.50 14.56 -0.18
N TYR A 251 9.21 14.64 0.95
CA TYR A 251 10.42 15.43 1.13
C TYR A 251 11.61 14.84 0.38
N LEU A 252 11.93 13.57 0.64
CA LEU A 252 12.98 12.80 -0.02
C LEU A 252 12.81 12.82 -1.54
N ARG A 253 11.58 12.68 -2.05
CA ARG A 253 11.33 12.70 -3.50
C ARG A 253 11.68 14.04 -4.13
N GLU A 254 11.32 15.16 -3.50
CA GLU A 254 11.64 16.49 -4.03
C GLU A 254 13.16 16.76 -3.95
N ARG A 255 13.81 16.35 -2.86
CA ARG A 255 15.27 16.45 -2.72
C ARG A 255 16.01 15.57 -3.71
N ALA A 256 15.62 14.31 -3.85
CA ALA A 256 16.20 13.36 -4.81
C ALA A 256 16.08 13.87 -6.26
N ARG A 257 14.92 14.44 -6.63
CA ARG A 257 14.70 15.09 -7.93
C ARG A 257 15.70 16.23 -8.18
N ARG A 258 15.97 17.06 -7.16
CA ARG A 258 16.93 18.18 -7.26
C ARG A 258 18.39 17.72 -7.32
N LEU A 259 18.71 16.60 -6.68
CA LEU A 259 20.06 16.04 -6.61
C LEU A 259 20.37 15.06 -7.76
N GLY A 260 19.40 14.77 -8.63
CA GLY A 260 19.54 13.76 -9.68
C GLY A 260 19.81 12.37 -9.11
N VAL A 261 19.01 11.97 -8.12
CA VAL A 261 19.00 10.64 -7.50
C VAL A 261 17.62 10.03 -7.70
N GLU A 262 17.58 8.74 -8.04
CA GLU A 262 16.34 7.96 -8.03
C GLU A 262 16.27 7.14 -6.73
N LEU A 263 15.12 7.21 -6.05
CA LEU A 263 14.86 6.42 -4.85
C LEU A 263 14.36 5.03 -5.26
N GLU A 264 15.26 4.20 -5.77
CA GLU A 264 15.04 2.82 -6.27
C GLU A 264 14.73 1.84 -5.13
N LEU A 265 13.70 2.14 -4.34
CA LEU A 265 13.29 1.36 -3.17
C LEU A 265 12.38 0.17 -3.51
N GLY A 266 11.94 0.05 -4.78
CA GLY A 266 11.27 -1.14 -5.30
C GLY A 266 12.17 -2.37 -5.26
N ARG A 267 11.57 -3.56 -5.44
CA ARG A 267 12.31 -4.83 -5.39
C ARG A 267 13.16 -5.04 -6.64
N GLY A 268 12.68 -4.63 -7.81
CA GLY A 268 13.37 -4.73 -9.09
C GLY A 268 14.14 -3.47 -9.48
N GLY A 269 14.40 -2.57 -8.53
CA GLY A 269 15.02 -1.25 -8.79
C GLY A 269 14.02 -0.17 -9.20
N GLU A 270 12.71 -0.43 -9.13
CA GLU A 270 11.73 0.61 -9.44
C GLU A 270 11.74 1.74 -8.40
N GLY A 271 11.58 2.99 -8.86
CA GLY A 271 11.44 4.14 -7.98
C GLY A 271 10.18 4.10 -7.10
N ALA A 272 10.25 4.72 -5.92
CA ALA A 272 9.10 4.92 -5.04
C ALA A 272 7.98 5.72 -5.73
N LYS A 273 6.73 5.22 -5.67
CA LYS A 273 5.57 5.81 -6.34
C LYS A 273 4.61 6.44 -5.32
N THR A 274 4.65 7.76 -5.18
CA THR A 274 3.73 8.50 -4.29
C THR A 274 2.51 9.01 -5.05
N ARG A 275 1.32 8.57 -4.62
CA ARG A 275 0.04 9.10 -5.11
C ARG A 275 -0.52 10.09 -4.09
N ARG A 276 -0.73 11.34 -4.52
CA ARG A 276 -1.43 12.36 -3.73
C ARG A 276 -2.91 12.41 -4.13
N ARG A 277 -3.79 12.32 -3.15
CA ARG A 277 -5.22 12.65 -3.23
C ARG A 277 -5.52 13.71 -2.17
N LYS A 278 -6.62 14.47 -2.33
CA LYS A 278 -6.98 15.63 -1.50
C LYS A 278 -6.90 15.37 0.02
N PHE A 279 -7.15 14.14 0.47
CA PHE A 279 -7.11 13.73 1.89
C PHE A 279 -6.34 12.43 2.13
N ALA A 280 -5.54 11.97 1.16
CA ALA A 280 -4.77 10.73 1.29
C ALA A 280 -3.52 10.80 0.43
N THR A 281 -2.36 10.78 1.07
CA THR A 281 -1.09 10.51 0.38
C THR A 281 -0.68 9.09 0.73
N ALA A 282 -0.20 8.34 -0.26
CA ALA A 282 0.35 7.02 -0.03
C ALA A 282 1.54 6.77 -0.96
N THR A 283 2.63 6.26 -0.41
CA THR A 283 3.84 5.93 -1.14
C THR A 283 3.99 4.43 -1.27
N ARG A 284 3.97 3.92 -2.50
CA ARG A 284 4.12 2.51 -2.80
C ARG A 284 5.53 2.21 -3.27
N LEU A 285 6.10 1.12 -2.78
CA LEU A 285 7.38 0.57 -3.21
C LEU A 285 7.09 -0.74 -3.95
N PRO A 286 7.22 -0.82 -5.29
CA PRO A 286 6.87 -2.03 -6.03
C PRO A 286 7.59 -3.26 -5.48
N GLY A 287 6.85 -4.30 -5.06
CA GLY A 287 7.43 -5.53 -4.52
C GLY A 287 8.07 -5.43 -3.14
N ARG A 288 7.89 -4.31 -2.44
CA ARG A 288 8.33 -4.10 -1.06
C ARG A 288 7.18 -3.50 -0.25
N LEU A 289 6.86 -4.09 0.89
CA LEU A 289 5.79 -3.56 1.72
C LEU A 289 6.27 -2.26 2.37
N HIS A 290 5.50 -1.20 2.17
CA HIS A 290 5.67 0.04 2.92
C HIS A 290 4.47 0.23 3.87
N VAL A 291 4.75 0.40 5.15
CA VAL A 291 3.74 0.70 6.16
C VAL A 291 4.14 1.97 6.89
N ASP A 292 3.26 2.96 6.80
CA ASP A 292 3.33 4.13 7.65
C ASP A 292 2.67 3.79 8.99
N VAL A 293 3.46 3.76 10.06
CA VAL A 293 3.01 3.45 11.43
C VAL A 293 1.98 4.50 11.88
N TYR A 294 2.08 5.75 11.43
CA TYR A 294 1.07 6.77 11.72
C TYR A 294 -0.29 6.43 11.12
N ALA A 295 -0.33 5.75 9.97
CA ALA A 295 -1.59 5.27 9.39
C ALA A 295 -2.24 4.16 10.24
N MET A 296 -1.42 3.26 10.81
CA MET A 296 -1.88 2.26 11.78
C MET A 296 -2.44 2.92 13.05
N VAL A 297 -1.71 3.89 13.60
CA VAL A 297 -2.17 4.68 14.75
C VAL A 297 -3.47 5.41 14.45
N SER A 298 -3.57 6.03 13.27
CA SER A 298 -4.79 6.75 12.83
C SER A 298 -5.99 5.81 12.74
N PHE A 299 -5.80 4.59 12.24
CA PHE A 299 -6.83 3.56 12.25
C PHE A 299 -7.24 3.20 13.69
N LEU A 300 -6.28 2.92 14.57
CA LEU A 300 -6.53 2.57 15.96
C LEU A 300 -7.22 3.70 16.73
N ALA A 301 -6.88 4.95 16.43
CA ALA A 301 -7.56 6.14 16.96
C ALA A 301 -9.00 6.25 16.46
N THR A 302 -9.23 5.99 15.16
CA THR A 302 -10.57 6.04 14.54
C THR A 302 -11.54 5.04 15.18
N ILE A 303 -11.06 3.84 15.54
CA ILE A 303 -11.87 2.83 16.26
C ILE A 303 -11.88 3.05 17.78
N GLY A 304 -11.22 4.08 18.27
CA GLY A 304 -11.18 4.46 19.68
C GLY A 304 -10.28 3.61 20.58
N ALA A 305 -9.39 2.79 20.00
CA ALA A 305 -8.43 1.94 20.72
C ALA A 305 -7.23 2.73 21.26
N ILE A 306 -6.85 3.83 20.59
CA ILE A 306 -5.88 4.81 21.08
C ILE A 306 -6.60 6.14 21.20
N ARG A 307 -6.44 6.83 22.34
CA ARG A 307 -7.04 8.15 22.56
C ARG A 307 -6.02 9.10 23.15
N LEU A 308 -5.51 9.99 22.30
CA LEU A 308 -4.55 11.02 22.66
C LEU A 308 -5.00 12.39 22.17
N ILE A 309 -4.48 13.44 22.80
CA ILE A 309 -4.65 14.82 22.35
C ILE A 309 -3.80 15.06 21.10
N HIS A 310 -2.56 14.58 21.13
CA HIS A 310 -1.60 14.66 20.05
C HIS A 310 -1.10 13.25 19.72
N TYR A 311 -0.92 12.96 18.43
CA TYR A 311 -0.47 11.66 17.92
C TYR A 311 0.96 11.76 17.37
N THR A 312 1.82 12.51 18.07
CA THR A 312 3.25 12.53 17.76
C THR A 312 3.86 11.17 18.05
N LEU A 313 5.02 10.87 17.45
CA LEU A 313 5.74 9.63 17.73
C LEU A 313 6.00 9.46 19.24
N GLU A 314 6.44 10.54 19.91
CA GLU A 314 6.64 10.61 21.36
C GLU A 314 5.40 10.20 22.15
N ASP A 315 4.26 10.86 21.88
CA ASP A 315 3.03 10.65 22.65
C ASP A 315 2.51 9.22 22.50
N VAL A 316 2.58 8.69 21.28
CA VAL A 316 2.13 7.32 20.97
C VAL A 316 3.09 6.30 21.56
N TYR A 317 4.40 6.53 21.47
CA TYR A 317 5.41 5.65 22.05
C TYR A 317 5.25 5.52 23.56
N ARG A 318 5.05 6.65 24.25
CA ARG A 318 4.76 6.69 25.68
C ARG A 318 3.44 6.02 26.02
N TYR A 319 2.38 6.30 25.27
CA TYR A 319 1.05 5.75 25.56
C TYR A 319 0.96 4.24 25.35
N VAL A 320 1.53 3.74 24.26
CA VAL A 320 1.39 2.33 23.86
C VAL A 320 2.40 1.43 24.55
N LEU A 321 3.65 1.90 24.67
CA LEU A 321 4.76 1.08 25.17
C LEU A 321 5.26 1.49 26.56
N GLY A 322 4.80 2.63 27.10
CA GLY A 322 5.26 3.13 28.40
C GLY A 322 6.71 3.60 28.39
N LYS A 323 7.26 3.88 27.20
CA LYS A 323 8.66 4.27 27.00
C LYS A 323 8.75 5.74 26.59
N GLU A 324 9.84 6.38 27.01
CA GLU A 324 10.21 7.72 26.57
C GLU A 324 11.40 7.61 25.63
N LYS A 325 11.52 8.56 24.71
CA LYS A 325 12.69 8.73 23.87
C LYS A 325 13.27 10.13 24.12
N PRO A 326 14.52 10.40 23.70
CA PRO A 326 15.07 11.74 23.71
C PRO A 326 14.12 12.73 23.01
N ASP A 327 14.01 13.93 23.58
CA ASP A 327 13.27 15.03 22.98
C ASP A 327 14.22 16.13 22.51
N PHE A 328 13.81 16.84 21.47
CA PHE A 328 14.55 17.95 20.88
C PHE A 328 13.63 19.15 20.74
N GLU A 329 14.03 20.29 21.32
CA GLU A 329 13.23 21.51 21.25
C GLU A 329 13.00 21.95 19.80
N MET A 330 11.83 22.53 19.54
CA MET A 330 11.47 23.04 18.21
C MET A 330 12.50 24.06 17.71
N GLY A 331 13.06 23.84 16.52
CA GLY A 331 14.13 24.67 15.96
C GLY A 331 15.53 24.37 16.51
N GLY A 332 15.64 23.42 17.45
CA GLY A 332 16.92 22.96 17.99
C GLY A 332 17.75 22.17 16.98
N ILE A 333 17.13 21.49 16.01
CA ILE A 333 17.82 20.65 15.02
C ILE A 333 18.86 21.46 14.24
N ALA A 334 18.47 22.60 13.65
CA ALA A 334 19.39 23.45 12.89
C ALA A 334 20.52 24.00 13.79
N ARG A 335 20.19 24.40 15.02
CA ARG A 335 21.17 24.91 15.99
C ARG A 335 22.19 23.83 16.36
N ALA A 336 21.73 22.62 16.69
CA ALA A 336 22.61 21.50 17.03
C ALA A 336 23.48 21.07 15.84
N TRP A 337 22.92 21.13 14.63
CA TRP A 337 23.66 20.91 13.41
C TRP A 337 24.76 21.97 13.17
N GLU A 338 24.53 23.23 13.54
CA GLU A 338 25.50 24.31 13.37
C GLU A 338 26.56 24.37 14.48
N GLU A 339 26.12 24.28 15.75
CA GLU A 339 26.97 24.42 16.94
C GLU A 339 27.97 23.27 17.10
N GLY A 340 27.57 22.05 16.70
CA GLY A 340 28.47 20.90 16.77
C GLY A 340 28.64 20.33 18.18
N GLY A 341 29.74 19.62 18.41
CA GLY A 341 30.09 19.02 19.70
C GLY A 341 28.97 18.15 20.31
N GLU A 342 28.65 18.40 21.58
CA GLU A 342 27.67 17.61 22.33
C GLU A 342 26.24 17.77 21.81
N SER A 343 25.86 18.94 21.29
CA SER A 343 24.52 19.13 20.73
C SER A 343 24.32 18.33 19.43
N PHE A 344 25.36 18.25 18.59
CA PHE A 344 25.36 17.37 17.42
C PHE A 344 25.32 15.89 17.80
N ARG A 345 26.06 15.48 18.84
CA ARG A 345 25.99 14.11 19.36
C ARG A 345 24.58 13.74 19.83
N ARG A 346 23.94 14.62 20.60
CA ARG A 346 22.54 14.44 21.02
C ARG A 346 21.56 14.36 19.85
N LEU A 347 21.81 15.11 18.77
CA LEU A 347 20.99 15.05 17.56
C LEU A 347 21.11 13.68 16.85
N LEU A 348 22.32 13.10 16.79
CA LEU A 348 22.52 11.75 16.26
C LEU A 348 21.77 10.68 17.07
N GLU A 349 21.82 10.78 18.40
CA GLU A 349 21.10 9.87 19.29
C GLU A 349 19.57 10.04 19.19
N TYR A 350 19.10 11.28 19.09
CA TYR A 350 17.69 11.62 18.86
C TYR A 350 17.19 11.01 17.55
N SER A 351 17.87 11.27 16.42
CA SER A 351 17.44 10.75 15.11
C SER A 351 17.44 9.22 15.08
N LEU A 352 18.43 8.56 15.70
CA LEU A 352 18.42 7.11 15.83
C LEU A 352 17.20 6.63 16.63
N SER A 353 16.89 7.31 17.74
CA SER A 353 15.78 6.94 18.62
C SER A 353 14.42 7.00 17.93
N ASP A 354 14.21 7.91 16.97
CA ASP A 354 12.96 8.01 16.21
C ASP A 354 12.77 6.79 15.29
N ALA A 355 13.84 6.32 14.64
CA ALA A 355 13.81 5.08 13.88
C ALA A 355 13.55 3.85 14.78
N GLU A 356 14.19 3.78 15.96
CA GLU A 356 14.00 2.68 16.92
C GLU A 356 12.58 2.66 17.51
N ALA A 357 12.06 3.80 17.97
CA ALA A 357 10.70 3.92 18.49
C ALA A 357 9.66 3.54 17.43
N THR A 358 9.87 3.97 16.18
CA THR A 358 9.03 3.60 15.04
C THR A 358 9.05 2.09 14.77
N LEU A 359 10.23 1.46 14.84
CA LEU A 359 10.35 0.01 14.69
C LEU A 359 9.57 -0.71 15.78
N GLU A 360 9.77 -0.35 17.04
CA GLU A 360 9.12 -0.99 18.18
C GLU A 360 7.59 -0.84 18.11
N LEU A 361 7.08 0.36 17.82
CA LEU A 361 5.64 0.59 17.64
C LEU A 361 5.09 -0.22 16.47
N GLY A 362 5.74 -0.15 15.31
CA GLY A 362 5.30 -0.88 14.13
C GLY A 362 5.24 -2.38 14.36
N LEU A 363 6.25 -2.96 15.03
CA LEU A 363 6.25 -4.37 15.41
C LEU A 363 5.17 -4.71 16.44
N SER A 364 4.83 -3.81 17.35
CA SER A 364 3.75 -4.01 18.32
C SER A 364 2.37 -4.08 17.66
N PHE A 365 2.16 -3.32 16.58
CA PHE A 365 0.89 -3.30 15.84
C PHE A 365 0.81 -4.36 14.73
N LEU A 366 1.96 -4.79 14.18
CA LEU A 366 2.03 -5.66 13.02
C LEU A 366 1.21 -6.97 13.16
N PRO A 367 1.17 -7.67 14.32
CA PRO A 367 0.34 -8.86 14.46
C PRO A 367 -1.15 -8.61 14.17
N LEU A 368 -1.71 -7.51 14.68
CA LEU A 368 -3.11 -7.15 14.44
C LEU A 368 -3.35 -6.89 12.95
N PHE A 369 -2.51 -6.07 12.32
CA PHE A 369 -2.69 -5.73 10.91
C PHE A 369 -2.42 -6.90 9.97
N ARG A 370 -1.54 -7.83 10.34
CA ARG A 370 -1.37 -9.11 9.63
C ARG A 370 -2.66 -9.92 9.65
N GLU A 371 -3.31 -10.05 10.81
CA GLU A 371 -4.58 -10.77 10.91
C GLU A 371 -5.71 -10.05 10.15
N LEU A 372 -5.75 -8.71 10.17
CA LEU A 372 -6.68 -7.95 9.33
C LEU A 372 -6.42 -8.17 7.84
N THR A 373 -5.15 -8.21 7.42
CA THR A 373 -4.75 -8.53 6.04
C THR A 373 -5.23 -9.91 5.61
N ARG A 374 -5.06 -10.93 6.45
CA ARG A 374 -5.56 -12.28 6.20
C ARG A 374 -7.09 -12.31 6.13
N LEU A 375 -7.74 -11.67 7.09
CA LEU A 375 -9.20 -11.65 7.20
C LEU A 375 -9.86 -10.93 6.03
N VAL A 376 -9.32 -9.81 5.57
CA VAL A 376 -9.89 -8.99 4.48
C VAL A 376 -9.42 -9.48 3.10
N GLY A 377 -8.25 -10.13 3.02
CA GLY A 377 -7.67 -10.62 1.76
C GLY A 377 -7.08 -9.51 0.89
N GLN A 378 -6.58 -8.44 1.50
CA GLN A 378 -5.97 -7.30 0.82
C GLN A 378 -4.56 -7.04 1.39
N THR A 379 -3.67 -6.40 0.62
CA THR A 379 -2.25 -6.29 1.00
C THR A 379 -2.07 -5.48 2.28
N LEU A 380 -0.99 -5.74 3.04
CA LEU A 380 -0.69 -4.98 4.26
C LEU A 380 -0.60 -3.48 4.01
N PHE A 381 -0.02 -3.09 2.87
CA PHE A 381 0.03 -1.70 2.41
C PHE A 381 -1.36 -1.05 2.33
N ASP A 382 -2.33 -1.78 1.78
CA ASP A 382 -3.71 -1.32 1.60
C ASP A 382 -4.46 -1.31 2.93
N VAL A 383 -4.40 -2.40 3.69
CA VAL A 383 -5.13 -2.59 4.96
C VAL A 383 -4.72 -1.58 6.01
N SER A 384 -3.43 -1.24 6.11
CA SER A 384 -2.95 -0.25 7.08
C SER A 384 -3.46 1.18 6.81
N ARG A 385 -4.12 1.41 5.66
CA ARG A 385 -4.61 2.73 5.21
C ARG A 385 -6.12 2.74 4.94
N MET A 386 -6.81 1.63 5.15
CA MET A 386 -8.25 1.53 4.97
C MET A 386 -8.99 2.05 6.20
N THR A 387 -10.12 2.71 5.97
CA THR A 387 -11.08 2.98 7.06
C THR A 387 -11.78 1.68 7.47
N PRO A 388 -12.38 1.62 8.68
CA PRO A 388 -13.16 0.44 9.08
C PRO A 388 -14.24 0.03 8.07
N GLY A 389 -14.95 1.02 7.48
CA GLY A 389 -15.95 0.76 6.44
C GLY A 389 -15.35 0.15 5.18
N GLN A 390 -14.15 0.57 4.77
CA GLN A 390 -13.44 -0.02 3.63
C GLN A 390 -12.99 -1.46 3.91
N LEU A 391 -12.53 -1.77 5.13
CA LEU A 391 -12.18 -3.14 5.51
C LEU A 391 -13.40 -4.07 5.40
N VAL A 392 -14.55 -3.63 5.91
CA VAL A 392 -15.81 -4.38 5.81
C VAL A 392 -16.25 -4.50 4.35
N GLU A 393 -16.18 -3.42 3.57
CA GLU A 393 -16.50 -3.44 2.13
C GLU A 393 -15.67 -4.51 1.40
N TRP A 394 -14.34 -4.54 1.60
CA TRP A 394 -13.47 -5.53 0.94
C TRP A 394 -13.69 -6.96 1.42
N LEU A 395 -14.02 -7.15 2.70
CA LEU A 395 -14.45 -8.45 3.23
C LEU A 395 -15.73 -8.91 2.51
N LEU A 396 -16.75 -8.05 2.42
CA LEU A 396 -18.02 -8.36 1.75
C LEU A 396 -17.86 -8.62 0.25
N ILE A 397 -17.01 -7.84 -0.44
CA ILE A 397 -16.69 -8.05 -1.85
C ILE A 397 -16.12 -9.45 -2.04
N ARG A 398 -15.14 -9.87 -1.22
CA ARG A 398 -14.55 -11.20 -1.32
C ARG A 398 -15.59 -12.31 -1.07
N GLU A 399 -16.42 -12.15 -0.03
CA GLU A 399 -17.50 -13.11 0.27
C GLU A 399 -18.54 -13.18 -0.86
N ALA A 400 -18.86 -12.05 -1.50
CA ALA A 400 -19.75 -11.98 -2.66
C ALA A 400 -19.21 -12.81 -3.83
N PHE A 401 -17.93 -12.65 -4.18
CA PHE A 401 -17.28 -13.45 -5.21
C PHE A 401 -17.36 -14.96 -4.90
N GLY A 402 -17.10 -15.37 -3.65
CA GLY A 402 -17.18 -16.78 -3.24
C GLY A 402 -18.60 -17.38 -3.26
N ARG A 403 -19.64 -16.55 -3.36
CA ARG A 403 -21.06 -16.96 -3.40
C ARG A 403 -21.72 -16.78 -4.76
N ASP A 404 -20.92 -16.42 -5.76
CA ASP A 404 -21.35 -16.00 -7.08
C ASP A 404 -22.27 -14.77 -7.13
N GLU A 405 -22.18 -13.91 -6.13
CA GLU A 405 -22.94 -12.66 -6.04
C GLU A 405 -22.25 -11.53 -6.83
N LEU A 406 -23.04 -10.71 -7.53
CA LEU A 406 -22.55 -9.52 -8.21
C LEU A 406 -22.15 -8.44 -7.20
N VAL A 407 -21.01 -7.82 -7.46
CA VAL A 407 -20.52 -6.70 -6.65
C VAL A 407 -21.03 -5.39 -7.26
N PRO A 408 -21.95 -4.68 -6.58
CA PRO A 408 -22.48 -3.42 -7.08
C PRO A 408 -21.37 -2.36 -7.17
N PRO A 409 -21.47 -1.43 -8.14
CA PRO A 409 -20.54 -0.32 -8.19
C PRO A 409 -20.73 0.59 -6.99
N ARG A 410 -19.67 1.29 -6.58
CA ARG A 410 -19.82 2.35 -5.57
C ARG A 410 -20.75 3.46 -6.07
N PRO A 411 -21.64 3.99 -5.21
CA PRO A 411 -22.58 5.05 -5.58
C PRO A 411 -21.83 6.28 -6.07
N ARG A 412 -22.41 7.00 -7.03
CA ARG A 412 -21.83 8.22 -7.62
C ARG A 412 -22.93 9.25 -7.90
N GLY A 413 -22.55 10.52 -7.91
CA GLY A 413 -23.46 11.62 -8.26
C GLY A 413 -24.63 11.71 -7.29
N GLU A 414 -25.84 11.86 -7.84
CA GLU A 414 -27.09 12.01 -7.08
C GLU A 414 -27.31 10.89 -6.07
N GLU A 415 -27.07 9.62 -6.44
CA GLU A 415 -27.21 8.47 -5.51
C GLU A 415 -26.32 8.61 -4.26
N TYR A 416 -25.12 9.17 -4.43
CA TYR A 416 -24.22 9.40 -3.29
C TYR A 416 -24.74 10.54 -2.41
N GLU A 417 -25.29 11.60 -3.00
CA GLU A 417 -25.88 12.74 -2.27
C GLU A 417 -27.14 12.31 -1.52
N GLU A 418 -28.05 11.55 -2.15
CA GLU A 418 -29.25 11.00 -1.52
C GLU A 418 -28.90 10.12 -0.30
N ARG A 419 -27.90 9.25 -0.43
CA ARG A 419 -27.44 8.40 0.68
C ARG A 419 -26.81 9.18 1.83
N LEU A 420 -26.28 10.38 1.59
CA LEU A 420 -25.77 11.24 2.65
C LEU A 420 -26.90 11.96 3.40
N GLU A 421 -28.03 12.20 2.73
CA GLU A 421 -29.22 12.83 3.33
C GLU A 421 -30.04 11.86 4.18
N GLU A 422 -30.02 10.56 3.83
CA GLU A 422 -30.66 9.51 4.63
C GLU A 422 -29.98 9.37 5.99
N THR A 423 -30.68 9.81 7.03
CA THR A 423 -30.28 9.62 8.43
C THR A 423 -31.20 8.61 9.10
N TYR A 424 -30.67 7.89 10.08
CA TYR A 424 -31.43 6.94 10.90
C TYR A 424 -31.46 7.41 12.36
N ALA A 425 -32.50 7.02 13.09
CA ALA A 425 -32.57 7.26 14.53
C ALA A 425 -31.35 6.61 15.21
N GLY A 426 -30.55 7.42 15.90
CA GLY A 426 -29.40 6.94 16.66
C GLY A 426 -29.78 6.19 17.93
N GLY A 427 -28.78 5.74 18.68
CA GLY A 427 -29.00 5.13 20.00
C GLY A 427 -29.63 6.12 20.98
N TYR A 428 -30.45 5.61 21.91
CA TYR A 428 -30.99 6.40 23.02
C TYR A 428 -29.85 6.93 23.90
N VAL A 429 -29.85 8.24 24.17
CA VAL A 429 -28.92 8.89 25.08
C VAL A 429 -29.65 9.24 26.36
N MET A 430 -29.32 8.56 27.46
CA MET A 430 -29.77 8.97 28.79
C MET A 430 -29.07 10.28 29.16
N GLU A 431 -29.81 11.31 29.56
CA GLU A 431 -29.21 12.55 30.02
C GLU A 431 -28.30 12.27 31.23
N PRO A 432 -27.00 12.60 31.16
CA PRO A 432 -26.11 12.40 32.28
C PRO A 432 -26.48 13.36 33.41
N LYS A 433 -26.36 12.88 34.65
CA LYS A 433 -26.38 13.77 35.81
C LYS A 433 -25.20 14.73 35.64
N ARG A 434 -25.47 16.03 35.50
CA ARG A 434 -24.40 17.02 35.33
C ARG A 434 -23.69 17.24 36.66
N GLY A 435 -22.35 17.19 36.66
CA GLY A 435 -21.55 17.49 37.84
C GLY A 435 -20.14 16.92 37.71
N LEU A 436 -19.30 17.23 38.70
CA LEU A 436 -18.11 16.42 38.97
C LEU A 436 -18.57 15.15 39.67
N HIS A 437 -18.13 14.01 39.16
CA HIS A 437 -18.38 12.71 39.76
C HIS A 437 -17.08 12.23 40.38
N GLU A 438 -17.16 11.73 41.63
CA GLU A 438 -16.05 11.04 42.30
C GLU A 438 -15.83 9.63 41.75
#